data_AF-A0A178ESY6-F1
#
_entry.id   AF-A0A178ESY6-F1
#
_cell.length_a   1.000
_cell.length_b   1.000
_cell.length_c   1.000
_cell.angle_alpha   90.00
_cell.angle_beta   90.00
_cell.angle_gamma   90.00
#
_symmetry.space_group_name_H-M   'P 1'
#
loop_
_entity.id
_entity.type
_entity.pdbx_description
1 polymer ?
#
loop_
_entity_poly.entity_id
_entity_poly.type
_entity_poly.pdbx_seq_one_letter_code
_entity_poly.pdbx_strand_id
1 'polypeptide(L)'
;MLFAKYFTLAAAALAAQVVALPSTFSSVPEAIGDLDPISASIEGLSQRIAQSPGGITELMSVTNDIYDVCDMAKKGRARFEGMAPLSKQDELDGRPHIERLIIGLTTAIDATSTKVPLIKAVPGGTLVAKRVADRVNEEKTGFESTLQKKCSAEGFSLFRAGMDEFDKKFDALMSRL
;
A
#
# COMPACT_ATOMS: atom_id res chain seq x y z
N MET A 1 16.97 23.82 -17.42
CA MET A 1 16.59 22.74 -18.37
C MET A 1 17.29 21.42 -18.02
N LEU A 2 17.06 20.89 -16.81
CA LEU A 2 17.58 19.58 -16.37
C LEU A 2 16.46 18.63 -15.89
N PHE A 3 15.29 19.17 -15.50
CA PHE A 3 14.14 18.39 -15.02
C PHE A 3 13.44 17.56 -16.11
N ALA A 4 13.39 18.02 -17.35
CA ALA A 4 12.71 17.29 -18.44
C ALA A 4 13.47 16.03 -18.92
N LYS A 5 14.77 15.92 -18.63
CA LYS A 5 15.61 14.78 -19.06
C LYS A 5 15.51 13.57 -18.12
N TYR A 6 15.11 13.77 -16.86
CA TYR A 6 14.86 12.66 -15.92
C TYR A 6 13.48 12.03 -16.11
N PHE A 7 12.45 12.82 -16.43
CA PHE A 7 11.10 12.30 -16.71
C PHE A 7 11.04 11.47 -18.01
N THR A 8 11.84 11.80 -19.02
CA THR A 8 11.92 11.01 -20.25
C THR A 8 12.67 9.69 -20.05
N LEU A 9 13.64 9.63 -19.14
CA LEU A 9 14.32 8.38 -18.76
C LEU A 9 13.44 7.48 -17.88
N ALA A 10 12.64 8.05 -16.97
CA ALA A 10 11.65 7.30 -16.19
C ALA A 10 10.48 6.80 -17.05
N ALA A 11 9.99 7.60 -18.01
CA ALA A 11 8.95 7.19 -18.94
C ALA A 11 9.45 6.14 -19.95
N ALA A 12 10.72 6.19 -20.37
CA ALA A 12 11.32 5.16 -21.22
C ALA A 12 11.56 3.83 -20.46
N ALA A 13 11.90 3.88 -19.17
CA ALA A 13 11.99 2.70 -18.31
C ALA A 13 10.60 2.08 -18.04
N LEU A 14 9.56 2.90 -17.86
CA LEU A 14 8.17 2.42 -17.73
C LEU A 14 7.61 1.88 -19.05
N ALA A 15 7.90 2.50 -20.20
CA ALA A 15 7.45 2.01 -21.50
C ALA A 15 8.12 0.68 -21.90
N ALA A 16 9.37 0.44 -21.48
CA ALA A 16 10.03 -0.84 -21.66
C ALA A 16 9.39 -1.98 -20.83
N GLN A 17 8.75 -1.66 -19.71
CA GLN A 17 8.00 -2.63 -18.88
C GLN A 17 6.57 -2.89 -19.38
N VAL A 18 6.02 -2.03 -20.25
CA VAL A 18 4.64 -2.17 -20.75
C VAL A 18 4.54 -3.13 -21.95
N VAL A 19 5.65 -3.43 -22.63
CA VAL A 19 5.66 -4.32 -23.81
C VAL A 19 6.18 -5.74 -23.50
N ALA A 20 6.69 -5.98 -22.29
CA ALA A 20 7.20 -7.29 -21.89
C ALA A 20 6.17 -8.09 -21.08
N LEU A 21 5.25 -8.72 -21.81
CA LEU A 21 4.72 -10.07 -21.58
C LEU A 21 3.82 -10.30 -20.35
N PRO A 22 2.90 -11.29 -20.42
CA PRO A 22 2.48 -12.01 -19.23
C PRO A 22 3.73 -12.68 -18.64
N SER A 23 4.48 -11.96 -17.82
CA SER A 23 5.70 -12.46 -17.19
C SER A 23 5.29 -13.27 -15.97
N THR A 24 5.06 -14.56 -16.23
CA THR A 24 5.47 -15.68 -15.40
C THR A 24 6.63 -15.28 -14.49
N PHE A 25 6.41 -15.18 -13.19
CA PHE A 25 7.53 -15.13 -12.24
C PHE A 25 8.44 -16.33 -12.49
N SER A 26 9.76 -16.17 -12.31
CA SER A 26 10.66 -17.32 -12.35
C SER A 26 10.42 -18.22 -11.13
N SER A 27 9.93 -17.65 -10.02
CA SER A 27 9.47 -18.36 -8.84
C SER A 27 8.50 -17.54 -7.96
N VAL A 28 7.66 -18.21 -7.17
CA VAL A 28 6.71 -17.59 -6.22
C VAL A 28 7.38 -16.65 -5.18
N PRO A 29 8.58 -16.95 -4.66
CA PRO A 29 9.32 -16.03 -3.77
C PRO A 29 9.64 -14.67 -4.38
N GLU A 30 9.91 -14.58 -5.68
CA GLU A 30 10.17 -13.28 -6.33
C GLU A 30 8.91 -12.40 -6.34
N ALA A 31 7.75 -13.00 -6.54
CA ALA A 31 6.47 -12.30 -6.53
C ALA A 31 6.06 -11.78 -5.15
N ILE A 32 6.43 -12.54 -4.12
CA ILE A 32 6.24 -12.17 -2.73
C ILE A 32 7.23 -11.05 -2.36
N GLY A 33 8.47 -11.13 -2.83
CA GLY A 33 9.50 -10.10 -2.62
C GLY A 33 9.14 -8.74 -3.21
N ASP A 34 8.32 -8.70 -4.27
CA ASP A 34 7.75 -7.46 -4.82
C ASP A 34 6.87 -6.70 -3.81
N LEU A 35 6.47 -7.30 -2.68
CA LEU A 35 5.76 -6.63 -1.59
C LEU A 35 6.68 -5.80 -0.67
N ASP A 36 7.98 -6.09 -0.65
CA ASP A 36 8.93 -5.38 0.22
C ASP A 36 9.11 -3.91 -0.16
N PRO A 37 9.27 -3.53 -1.45
CA PRO A 37 9.32 -2.13 -1.85
C PRO A 37 8.06 -1.35 -1.49
N ILE A 38 6.89 -2.01 -1.53
CA ILE A 38 5.61 -1.39 -1.16
C ILE A 38 5.60 -1.15 0.35
N SER A 39 5.96 -2.17 1.14
CA SER A 39 6.04 -2.07 2.60
C SER A 39 7.02 -0.98 3.06
N ALA A 40 8.21 -0.92 2.45
CA ALA A 40 9.20 0.11 2.74
C ALA A 40 8.69 1.52 2.40
N SER A 41 7.96 1.66 1.29
CA SER A 41 7.35 2.95 0.91
C SER A 41 6.28 3.38 1.91
N ILE A 42 5.45 2.45 2.38
CA ILE A 42 4.43 2.71 3.42
C ILE A 42 5.08 3.11 4.75
N GLU A 43 6.16 2.43 5.15
CA GLU A 43 6.91 2.78 6.37
C GLU A 43 7.51 4.18 6.28
N GLY A 44 8.18 4.51 5.17
CA GLY A 44 8.74 5.85 4.93
C GLY A 44 7.66 6.94 4.93
N LEU A 45 6.53 6.67 4.29
CA LEU A 45 5.37 7.56 4.29
C LEU A 45 4.78 7.74 5.70
N SER A 46 4.69 6.66 6.48
CA SER A 46 4.20 6.70 7.88
C SER A 46 5.07 7.61 8.74
N GLN A 47 6.40 7.49 8.60
CA GLN A 47 7.35 8.37 9.29
C GLN A 47 7.20 9.82 8.86
N ARG A 48 7.05 10.08 7.55
CA ARG A 48 6.80 11.42 7.01
C ARG A 48 5.51 12.03 7.57
N ILE A 49 4.42 11.27 7.59
CA ILE A 49 3.14 11.70 8.17
C ILE A 49 3.32 12.04 9.64
N ALA A 50 3.98 11.18 10.42
CA ALA A 50 4.22 11.40 11.84
C ALA A 50 5.01 12.69 12.12
N GLN A 51 5.96 13.03 11.25
CA GLN A 51 6.79 14.24 11.35
C GLN A 51 6.16 15.47 10.68
N SER A 52 5.05 15.31 9.95
CA SER A 52 4.41 16.38 9.21
C SER A 52 4.02 17.55 10.13
N PRO A 53 4.41 18.79 9.78
CA PRO A 53 3.96 20.00 10.47
C PRO A 53 2.53 20.42 10.06
N GLY A 54 1.90 19.72 9.12
CA GLY A 54 0.60 20.09 8.55
C GLY A 54 0.69 21.18 7.47
N GLY A 55 -0.46 21.75 7.13
CA GLY A 55 -0.59 22.74 6.05
C GLY A 55 -0.90 22.11 4.69
N ILE A 56 -1.42 22.94 3.79
CA ILE A 56 -1.98 22.46 2.51
C ILE A 56 -0.92 21.83 1.60
N THR A 57 0.26 22.42 1.50
CA THR A 57 1.34 21.91 0.64
C THR A 57 1.79 20.51 1.08
N GLU A 58 1.95 20.32 2.39
CA GLU A 58 2.37 19.03 2.94
C GLU A 58 1.25 17.99 2.83
N LEU A 59 0.00 18.38 3.10
CA LEU A 59 -1.16 17.50 2.89
C LEU A 59 -1.25 17.00 1.45
N MET A 60 -1.07 17.90 0.47
CA MET A 60 -1.11 17.54 -0.95
C MET A 60 0.09 16.67 -1.35
N SER A 61 1.29 16.95 -0.85
CA SER A 61 2.46 16.13 -1.14
C SER A 61 2.34 14.73 -0.57
N VAL A 62 1.93 14.59 0.70
CA VAL A 62 1.68 13.29 1.33
C VAL A 62 0.56 12.53 0.60
N THR A 63 -0.49 13.24 0.17
CA THR A 63 -1.59 12.65 -0.59
C THR A 63 -1.10 12.03 -1.91
N ASN A 64 -0.25 12.74 -2.65
CA ASN A 64 0.30 12.22 -3.91
C ASN A 64 1.18 10.98 -3.66
N ASP A 65 2.03 11.00 -2.65
CA ASP A 65 2.85 9.84 -2.28
C ASP A 65 1.98 8.63 -1.91
N ILE A 66 0.85 8.85 -1.21
CA ILE A 66 -0.11 7.77 -0.91
C ILE A 66 -0.70 7.19 -2.20
N TYR A 67 -1.08 8.03 -3.17
CA TYR A 67 -1.60 7.53 -4.45
C TYR A 67 -0.55 6.72 -5.21
N ASP A 68 0.70 7.16 -5.25
CA ASP A 68 1.79 6.42 -5.89
C ASP A 68 1.99 5.04 -5.26
N VAL A 69 1.96 4.97 -3.91
CA VAL A 69 2.02 3.71 -3.17
C VAL A 69 0.81 2.82 -3.46
N CYS A 70 -0.41 3.38 -3.52
CA CYS A 70 -1.62 2.63 -3.88
C CYS A 70 -1.53 2.07 -5.30
N ASP A 71 -0.95 2.81 -6.25
CA ASP A 71 -0.75 2.34 -7.62
C ASP A 71 0.33 1.25 -7.70
N MET A 72 1.39 1.33 -6.90
CA MET A 72 2.35 0.24 -6.72
C MET A 72 1.67 -1.01 -6.14
N ALA A 73 0.86 -0.84 -5.09
CA ALA A 73 0.11 -1.93 -4.47
C ALA A 73 -0.87 -2.59 -5.46
N LYS A 74 -1.59 -1.79 -6.25
CA LYS A 74 -2.50 -2.29 -7.28
C LYS A 74 -1.78 -3.12 -8.34
N LYS A 75 -0.61 -2.65 -8.80
CA LYS A 75 0.23 -3.39 -9.76
C LYS A 75 0.77 -4.68 -9.15
N GLY A 76 1.28 -4.64 -7.91
CA GLY A 76 1.75 -5.81 -7.18
C GLY A 76 0.64 -6.85 -7.00
N ARG A 77 -0.56 -6.40 -6.59
CA ARG A 77 -1.75 -7.25 -6.46
C ARG A 77 -2.15 -7.91 -7.78
N ALA A 78 -2.17 -7.18 -8.89
CA ALA A 78 -2.52 -7.73 -10.19
C ALA A 78 -1.55 -8.85 -10.63
N ARG A 79 -0.26 -8.68 -10.32
CA ARG A 79 0.74 -9.74 -10.55
C ARG A 79 0.51 -10.95 -9.64
N PHE A 80 0.23 -10.71 -8.36
CA PHE A 80 -0.06 -11.77 -7.38
C PHE A 80 -1.33 -12.56 -7.75
N GLU A 81 -2.35 -11.89 -8.28
CA GLU A 81 -3.58 -12.52 -8.76
C GLU A 81 -3.35 -13.44 -9.96
N GLY A 82 -2.35 -13.15 -10.80
CA GLY A 82 -1.95 -13.98 -11.95
C GLY A 82 -1.23 -15.28 -11.57
N MET A 83 -0.83 -15.46 -10.31
CA MET A 83 -0.06 -16.64 -9.86
C MET A 83 -0.94 -17.87 -9.65
N ALA A 84 -0.33 -19.06 -9.63
CA ALA A 84 -1.00 -20.24 -9.08
C ALA A 84 -1.26 -20.07 -7.56
N PRO A 85 -2.21 -20.82 -6.97
CA PRO A 85 -2.34 -20.91 -5.52
C PRO A 85 -1.00 -21.28 -4.87
N LEU A 86 -0.72 -20.71 -3.71
CA LEU A 86 0.54 -20.87 -3.00
C LEU A 86 0.67 -22.29 -2.45
N SER A 87 1.88 -22.84 -2.49
CA SER A 87 2.19 -24.03 -1.71
C SER A 87 2.36 -23.68 -0.24
N LYS A 88 2.36 -24.69 0.64
CA LYS A 88 2.63 -24.47 2.07
C LYS A 88 3.99 -23.81 2.33
N GLN A 89 5.00 -24.13 1.52
CA GLN A 89 6.33 -23.53 1.65
C GLN A 89 6.30 -22.05 1.24
N ASP A 90 5.61 -21.73 0.14
CA ASP A 90 5.44 -20.36 -0.31
C ASP A 90 4.68 -19.50 0.71
N GLU A 91 3.68 -20.08 1.40
CA GLU A 91 2.97 -19.41 2.49
C GLU A 91 3.89 -19.10 3.66
N LEU A 92 4.77 -20.04 4.04
CA LEU A 92 5.73 -19.83 5.12
C LEU A 92 6.76 -18.76 4.77
N ASP A 93 7.30 -18.80 3.55
CA ASP A 93 8.30 -17.86 3.09
C ASP A 93 7.69 -16.47 2.84
N GLY A 94 6.44 -16.40 2.38
CA GLY A 94 5.75 -15.14 2.10
C GLY A 94 5.08 -14.47 3.28
N ARG A 95 4.82 -15.21 4.33
CA ARG A 95 4.21 -14.70 5.55
C ARG A 95 4.86 -13.42 6.10
N PRO A 96 6.19 -13.34 6.33
CA PRO A 96 6.80 -12.13 6.89
C PRO A 96 6.60 -10.90 6.00
N HIS A 97 6.59 -11.06 4.69
CA HIS A 97 6.39 -9.96 3.73
C HIS A 97 4.94 -9.43 3.79
N ILE A 98 3.97 -10.33 3.88
CA ILE A 98 2.54 -9.99 4.01
C ILE A 98 2.26 -9.36 5.38
N GLU A 99 2.79 -9.92 6.47
CA GLU A 99 2.64 -9.35 7.82
C GLU A 99 3.23 -7.95 7.89
N ARG A 100 4.42 -7.74 7.31
CA ARG A 100 5.06 -6.42 7.24
C ARG A 100 4.17 -5.41 6.51
N LEU A 101 3.57 -5.79 5.39
CA LEU A 101 2.67 -4.92 4.64
C LEU A 101 1.45 -4.50 5.50
N ILE A 102 0.81 -5.45 6.17
CA ILE A 102 -0.37 -5.19 7.02
C ILE A 102 0.00 -4.28 8.20
N ILE A 103 1.14 -4.54 8.85
CA ILE A 103 1.65 -3.72 9.96
C ILE A 103 1.97 -2.31 9.47
N GLY A 104 2.61 -2.18 8.29
CA GLY A 104 2.91 -0.90 7.67
C GLY A 104 1.64 -0.07 7.41
N LEU A 105 0.62 -0.67 6.80
CA LEU A 105 -0.67 -0.01 6.55
C LEU A 105 -1.32 0.46 7.85
N THR A 106 -1.32 -0.40 8.87
CA THR A 106 -1.88 -0.09 10.20
C THR A 106 -1.15 1.09 10.84
N THR A 107 0.19 1.10 10.75
CA THR A 107 1.03 2.18 11.26
C THR A 107 0.77 3.51 10.54
N ALA A 108 0.54 3.47 9.22
CA ALA A 108 0.21 4.65 8.44
C ALA A 108 -1.14 5.27 8.87
N ILE A 109 -2.14 4.44 9.16
CA ILE A 109 -3.45 4.89 9.69
C ILE A 109 -3.29 5.51 11.08
N ASP A 110 -2.47 4.92 11.95
CA ASP A 110 -2.18 5.50 13.27
C ASP A 110 -1.49 6.86 13.14
N ALA A 111 -0.44 6.94 12.31
CA ALA A 111 0.26 8.19 12.05
C ALA A 111 -0.71 9.28 11.55
N THR A 112 -1.58 8.93 10.60
CA THR A 112 -2.61 9.83 10.06
C THR A 112 -3.62 10.25 11.13
N SER A 113 -4.02 9.32 12.00
CA SER A 113 -4.94 9.55 13.12
C SER A 113 -4.40 10.57 14.13
N THR A 114 -3.08 10.65 14.31
CA THR A 114 -2.48 11.70 15.16
C THR A 114 -2.53 13.09 14.53
N LYS A 115 -2.68 13.17 13.21
CA LYS A 115 -2.65 14.43 12.43
C LYS A 115 -4.03 14.97 12.08
N VAL A 116 -5.11 14.33 12.51
CA VAL A 116 -6.50 14.79 12.28
C VAL A 116 -6.71 16.28 12.62
N PRO A 117 -6.22 16.83 13.75
CA PRO A 117 -6.37 18.27 14.01
C PRO A 117 -5.74 19.17 12.94
N LEU A 118 -4.57 18.79 12.43
CA LEU A 118 -3.86 19.52 11.38
C LEU A 118 -4.56 19.39 10.03
N ILE A 119 -5.11 18.20 9.74
CA ILE A 119 -5.89 17.95 8.52
C ILE A 119 -7.15 18.84 8.52
N LYS A 120 -7.86 18.94 9.65
CA LYS A 120 -9.05 19.77 9.80
C LYS A 120 -8.76 21.27 9.71
N ALA A 121 -7.54 21.69 10.04
CA ALA A 121 -7.12 23.09 9.92
C ALA A 121 -6.93 23.52 8.45
N VAL A 122 -6.80 22.58 7.51
CA VAL A 122 -6.69 22.88 6.07
C VAL A 122 -8.08 22.93 5.43
N PRO A 123 -8.44 23.99 4.70
CA PRO A 123 -9.69 24.04 3.93
C PRO A 123 -9.80 22.85 2.98
N GLY A 124 -10.86 22.04 3.13
CA GLY A 124 -11.07 20.82 2.34
C GLY A 124 -10.19 19.63 2.75
N GLY A 125 -9.34 19.76 3.77
CA GLY A 125 -8.38 18.72 4.17
C GLY A 125 -9.06 17.42 4.61
N THR A 126 -10.17 17.49 5.35
CA THR A 126 -10.99 16.31 5.69
C THR A 126 -11.45 15.55 4.45
N LEU A 127 -11.93 16.25 3.41
CA LEU A 127 -12.42 15.60 2.19
C LEU A 127 -11.30 14.89 1.44
N VAL A 128 -10.13 15.54 1.35
CA VAL A 128 -8.94 14.93 0.76
C VAL A 128 -8.52 13.69 1.55
N ALA A 129 -8.38 13.81 2.87
CA ALA A 129 -7.98 12.71 3.73
C ALA A 129 -8.94 11.52 3.67
N LYS A 130 -10.27 11.76 3.62
CA LYS A 130 -11.27 10.68 3.46
C LYS A 130 -11.09 9.94 2.14
N ARG A 131 -11.00 10.65 1.01
CA ARG A 131 -10.80 10.01 -0.31
C ARG A 131 -9.54 9.16 -0.35
N VAL A 132 -8.46 9.67 0.24
CA VAL A 132 -7.18 8.97 0.28
C VAL A 132 -7.27 7.74 1.18
N ALA A 133 -7.89 7.85 2.36
CA ALA A 133 -8.12 6.72 3.25
C ALA A 133 -9.00 5.65 2.56
N ASP A 134 -10.08 6.04 1.90
CA ASP A 134 -10.95 5.13 1.15
C ASP A 134 -10.15 4.39 0.07
N ARG A 135 -9.27 5.09 -0.66
CA ARG A 135 -8.39 4.47 -1.67
C ARG A 135 -7.43 3.45 -1.07
N VAL A 136 -6.87 3.73 0.10
CA VAL A 136 -6.01 2.76 0.83
C VAL A 136 -6.84 1.53 1.24
N ASN A 137 -8.06 1.74 1.74
CA ASN A 137 -8.95 0.65 2.13
C ASN A 137 -9.38 -0.23 0.94
N GLU A 138 -9.62 0.37 -0.23
CA GLU A 138 -9.87 -0.37 -1.48
C GLU A 138 -8.71 -1.30 -1.84
N GLU A 139 -7.46 -0.84 -1.75
CA GLU A 139 -6.31 -1.67 -2.06
C GLU A 139 -6.04 -2.73 -0.98
N LYS A 140 -6.26 -2.42 0.32
CA LYS A 140 -6.22 -3.42 1.40
C LYS A 140 -7.25 -4.53 1.16
N THR A 141 -8.51 -4.16 0.91
CA THR A 141 -9.61 -5.10 0.65
C THR A 141 -9.32 -5.95 -0.60
N GLY A 142 -8.78 -5.31 -1.63
CA GLY A 142 -8.33 -6.00 -2.83
C GLY A 142 -7.25 -7.05 -2.52
N PHE A 143 -6.25 -6.68 -1.72
CA PHE A 143 -5.16 -7.57 -1.35
C PHE A 143 -5.64 -8.74 -0.48
N GLU A 144 -6.51 -8.47 0.49
CA GLU A 144 -7.18 -9.47 1.31
C GLU A 144 -7.95 -10.49 0.46
N SER A 145 -8.74 -10.01 -0.51
CA SER A 145 -9.46 -10.89 -1.45
C SER A 145 -8.51 -11.77 -2.26
N THR A 146 -7.38 -11.22 -2.71
CA THR A 146 -6.37 -11.99 -3.43
C THR A 146 -5.73 -13.05 -2.54
N LEU A 147 -5.35 -12.71 -1.30
CA LEU A 147 -4.79 -13.66 -0.34
C LEU A 147 -5.76 -14.79 -0.03
N GLN A 148 -7.05 -14.49 0.15
CA GLN A 148 -8.06 -15.52 0.40
C GLN A 148 -8.20 -16.52 -0.76
N LYS A 149 -7.95 -16.10 -2.00
CA LYS A 149 -7.98 -16.97 -3.19
C LYS A 149 -6.68 -17.78 -3.36
N LYS A 150 -5.54 -17.24 -2.92
CA LYS A 150 -4.21 -17.80 -3.20
C LYS A 150 -3.66 -18.63 -2.05
N CYS A 151 -3.97 -18.30 -0.82
CA CYS A 151 -3.55 -19.05 0.36
C CYS A 151 -4.56 -20.15 0.71
N SER A 152 -4.08 -21.16 1.43
CA SER A 152 -4.88 -22.09 2.21
C SER A 152 -5.68 -21.36 3.29
N ALA A 153 -6.78 -21.96 3.75
CA ALA A 153 -7.59 -21.38 4.82
C ALA A 153 -6.78 -21.19 6.12
N GLU A 154 -5.87 -22.13 6.42
CA GLU A 154 -4.95 -22.04 7.56
C GLU A 154 -3.97 -20.88 7.38
N GLY A 155 -3.30 -20.78 6.22
CA GLY A 155 -2.36 -19.69 5.92
C GLY A 155 -3.02 -18.32 5.96
N PHE A 156 -4.21 -18.18 5.38
CA PHE A 156 -4.97 -16.92 5.42
C PHE A 156 -5.39 -16.53 6.85
N SER A 157 -5.77 -17.50 7.69
CA SER A 157 -6.25 -17.23 9.05
C SER A 157 -5.22 -16.52 9.93
N LEU A 158 -3.92 -16.67 9.62
CA LEU A 158 -2.82 -16.04 10.35
C LEU A 158 -2.79 -14.52 10.18
N PHE A 159 -3.31 -14.00 9.07
CA PHE A 159 -3.31 -12.56 8.78
C PHE A 159 -4.55 -11.83 9.30
N ARG A 160 -5.61 -12.57 9.66
CA ARG A 160 -6.92 -12.02 10.01
C ARG A 160 -6.84 -11.00 11.15
N ALA A 161 -6.10 -11.31 12.21
CA ALA A 161 -5.98 -10.41 13.35
C ALA A 161 -5.39 -9.04 12.97
N GLY A 162 -4.39 -9.00 12.08
CA GLY A 162 -3.81 -7.75 11.59
C GLY A 162 -4.76 -7.00 10.65
N MET A 163 -5.53 -7.71 9.84
CA MET A 163 -6.55 -7.10 8.97
C MET A 163 -7.70 -6.50 9.79
N ASP A 164 -8.19 -7.22 10.80
CA ASP A 164 -9.23 -6.73 11.71
C ASP A 164 -8.75 -5.50 12.51
N GLU A 165 -7.47 -5.48 12.92
CA GLU A 165 -6.88 -4.32 13.58
C GLU A 165 -6.82 -3.10 12.66
N PHE A 166 -6.42 -3.30 11.40
CA PHE A 166 -6.46 -2.24 10.39
C PHE A 166 -7.88 -1.69 10.23
N ASP A 167 -8.89 -2.55 10.06
CA ASP A 167 -10.28 -2.15 9.84
C ASP A 167 -10.81 -1.34 11.02
N LYS A 168 -10.54 -1.78 12.25
CA LYS A 168 -10.91 -1.05 13.47
C LYS A 168 -10.27 0.35 13.51
N LYS A 169 -8.99 0.47 13.17
CA LYS A 169 -8.28 1.77 13.17
C LYS A 169 -8.74 2.66 12.03
N PHE A 170 -9.05 2.08 10.87
CA PHE A 170 -9.62 2.78 9.73
C PHE A 170 -10.97 3.40 10.09
N ASP A 171 -11.89 2.61 10.65
CA ASP A 171 -13.21 3.10 11.09
C ASP A 171 -13.08 4.22 12.13
N ALA A 172 -12.16 4.05 13.08
CA ALA A 172 -11.85 5.08 14.07
C ALA A 172 -11.33 6.38 13.43
N LEU A 173 -10.43 6.29 12.44
CA LEU A 173 -9.94 7.44 11.68
C LEU A 173 -11.10 8.12 10.92
N MET A 174 -11.90 7.35 10.18
CA MET A 174 -12.98 7.87 9.35
C MET A 174 -14.07 8.57 10.16
N SER A 175 -14.37 8.08 11.37
CA SER A 175 -15.29 8.74 12.30
C SER A 175 -14.78 10.09 12.81
N ARG A 176 -13.45 10.27 12.85
CA ARG A 176 -12.79 11.48 13.37
C ARG A 176 -12.52 12.51 12.29
N LEU A 177 -12.37 12.12 11.03
CA LEU A 177 -12.16 13.02 9.89
C LEU A 177 -13.42 13.83 9.58
#